data_AF-A0A7V9T759-F1
#
_entry.id   AF-A0A7V9T759-F1
#
_cell.length_a   1.000
_cell.length_b   1.000
_cell.length_c   1.000
_cell.angle_alpha   90.00
_cell.angle_beta   90.00
_cell.angle_gamma   90.00
#
_symmetry.space_group_name_H-M   'P 1'
#
loop_
_entity.id
_entity.type
_entity.pdbx_description
1 polymer ?
#
loop_
_entity_poly.entity_id
_entity_poly.type
_entity_poly.pdbx_seq_one_letter_code
_entity_poly.pdbx_strand_id
1 'polypeptide(L)'
;MSDHDTDRARLLTLAKLFDLRTFIGSLFCIFGVAVTIAGITASDEAIARASDLNVSLYSGLAMIVTGIGFICWMLAQPPILPAEDTTMERPDEHH
;
A
#
# COMPACT_ATOMS: atom_id res chain seq x y z
N MET A 1 32.00 9.65 6.27
CA MET A 1 30.68 9.07 5.97
C MET A 1 30.94 7.74 5.30
N SER A 2 30.59 6.61 5.93
CA SER A 2 30.95 5.29 5.42
C SER A 2 29.89 4.75 4.45
N ASP A 3 30.30 3.90 3.50
CA ASP A 3 29.40 3.29 2.50
C ASP A 3 28.19 2.59 3.14
N HIS A 4 28.41 1.94 4.29
CA HIS A 4 27.38 1.29 5.11
C HIS A 4 26.26 2.22 5.61
N ASP A 5 26.54 3.51 5.88
CA ASP A 5 25.53 4.46 6.33
C ASP A 5 24.53 4.79 5.19
N THR A 6 25.05 4.86 3.96
CA THR A 6 24.25 5.16 2.76
C THR A 6 23.35 3.98 2.41
N ASP A 7 23.88 2.77 2.49
CA ASP A 7 23.11 1.54 2.28
C ASP A 7 21.99 1.39 3.31
N ARG A 8 22.28 1.59 4.61
CA ARG A 8 21.25 1.60 5.66
C ARG A 8 20.15 2.62 5.39
N ALA A 9 20.51 3.86 5.09
CA ALA A 9 19.53 4.91 4.79
C ALA A 9 18.65 4.53 3.59
N ARG A 10 19.23 3.87 2.58
CA ARG A 10 18.50 3.34 1.43
C ARG A 10 17.57 2.20 1.82
N LEU A 11 18.03 1.23 2.63
CA LEU A 11 17.19 0.12 3.10
C LEU A 11 16.01 0.60 3.95
N LEU A 12 16.20 1.59 4.81
CA LEU A 12 15.12 2.19 5.61
C LEU A 12 14.11 2.94 4.74
N THR A 13 14.59 3.63 3.69
CA THR A 13 13.73 4.29 2.69
C THR A 13 12.91 3.26 1.91
N LEU A 14 13.53 2.14 1.52
CA LEU A 14 12.86 1.03 0.86
C LEU A 14 11.83 0.37 1.79
N ALA A 15 12.15 0.12 3.06
CA ALA A 15 11.21 -0.47 4.02
C ALA A 15 9.95 0.40 4.22
N LYS A 16 10.09 1.73 4.17
CA LYS A 16 8.95 2.66 4.17
C LYS A 16 8.11 2.58 2.89
N LEU A 17 8.75 2.42 1.73
CA LEU A 17 8.08 2.26 0.44
C LEU A 17 7.44 0.87 0.28
N PHE A 18 7.99 -0.15 0.95
CA PHE A 18 7.50 -1.52 1.00
C PHE A 18 6.59 -1.79 2.23
N ASP A 19 5.97 -0.76 2.82
CA ASP A 19 4.85 -1.00 3.74
C ASP A 19 3.68 -1.63 2.96
N LEU A 20 3.20 -2.77 3.45
CA LEU A 20 2.12 -3.54 2.85
C LEU A 20 0.86 -2.68 2.61
N ARG A 21 0.56 -1.71 3.48
CA ARG A 21 -0.59 -0.81 3.36
C ARG A 21 -0.46 0.11 2.16
N THR A 22 0.73 0.66 1.95
CA THR A 22 1.04 1.51 0.80
C THR A 22 0.96 0.69 -0.50
N PHE A 23 1.54 -0.51 -0.49
CA PHE A 23 1.52 -1.41 -1.64
C PHE A 23 0.09 -1.85 -2.02
N ILE A 24 -0.66 -2.41 -1.07
CA ILE A 24 -2.05 -2.85 -1.28
C ILE A 24 -2.94 -1.66 -1.65
N GLY A 25 -2.83 -0.54 -0.94
CA GLY A 25 -3.63 0.66 -1.21
C GLY A 25 -3.39 1.23 -2.61
N SER A 26 -2.12 1.26 -3.05
CA SER A 26 -1.77 1.70 -4.41
C SER A 26 -2.34 0.77 -5.48
N LEU A 27 -2.27 -0.55 -5.27
CA LEU A 27 -2.87 -1.52 -6.18
C LEU A 27 -4.40 -1.34 -6.28
N PHE A 28 -5.09 -1.19 -5.14
CA PHE A 28 -6.53 -0.91 -5.11
C PHE A 28 -6.90 0.35 -5.88
N CYS A 29 -6.12 1.43 -5.74
CA CYS A 29 -6.34 2.66 -6.50
C CYS A 29 -6.16 2.44 -8.02
N ILE A 30 -5.05 1.80 -8.44
CA ILE A 30 -4.75 1.56 -9.86
C ILE A 30 -5.83 0.68 -10.51
N PHE A 31 -6.12 -0.47 -9.91
CA PHE A 31 -7.13 -1.39 -10.44
C PHE A 31 -8.53 -0.81 -10.32
N GLY A 32 -8.84 -0.11 -9.23
CA GLY A 32 -10.13 0.56 -9.05
C GLY A 32 -10.40 1.61 -10.12
N VAL A 33 -9.39 2.40 -10.51
CA VAL A 33 -9.49 3.34 -11.64
C VAL A 33 -9.75 2.60 -12.95
N ALA A 34 -8.99 1.54 -13.24
CA ALA A 34 -9.16 0.76 -14.46
C ALA A 34 -10.58 0.14 -14.55
N VAL A 35 -11.07 -0.45 -13.46
CA VAL A 35 -12.40 -1.05 -13.36
C VAL A 35 -13.50 0.00 -13.45
N THR A 36 -13.29 1.18 -12.84
CA THR A 36 -14.22 2.31 -12.95
C THR A 36 -14.33 2.80 -14.39
N ILE A 37 -13.20 2.96 -15.10
CA ILE A 37 -13.19 3.33 -16.52
C ILE A 37 -13.93 2.26 -17.34
N ALA A 38 -13.62 0.98 -17.14
CA ALA A 38 -14.29 -0.12 -17.83
C ALA A 38 -15.81 -0.11 -17.58
N GLY A 39 -16.23 0.19 -16.35
CA GLY A 39 -17.63 0.39 -15.99
C GLY A 39 -18.26 1.55 -16.75
N ILE A 40 -17.63 2.73 -16.77
CA ILE A 40 -18.13 3.91 -17.50
C ILE A 40 -18.24 3.64 -19.02
N THR A 41 -17.29 2.91 -19.59
CA THR A 41 -17.25 2.60 -21.04
C THR A 41 -18.10 1.40 -21.45
N ALA A 42 -18.75 0.72 -20.51
CA ALA A 42 -19.58 -0.44 -20.81
C ALA A 42 -20.81 -0.02 -21.64
N SER A 43 -21.09 -0.71 -22.74
CA SER A 43 -22.25 -0.45 -23.59
C SER A 43 -23.55 -0.88 -22.92
N ASP A 44 -24.67 -0.25 -23.33
CA ASP A 44 -26.03 -0.56 -22.81
C ASP A 44 -26.40 -2.04 -22.90
N GLU A 45 -25.87 -2.76 -23.90
CA GLU A 45 -26.07 -4.22 -24.07
C GLU A 45 -25.37 -5.05 -22.98
N ALA A 46 -24.24 -4.59 -22.46
CA ALA A 46 -23.55 -5.21 -21.33
C ALA A 46 -24.23 -4.88 -20.00
N ILE A 47 -24.80 -3.68 -19.86
CA ILE A 47 -25.56 -3.23 -18.69
C ILE A 47 -26.89 -4.00 -18.59
N ALA A 48 -27.55 -4.29 -19.71
CA ALA A 48 -28.82 -5.04 -19.76
C ALA A 48 -28.70 -6.51 -19.30
N ARG A 49 -27.49 -7.11 -19.36
CA ARG A 49 -27.22 -8.48 -18.88
C ARG A 49 -26.89 -8.53 -17.38
N ALA A 50 -26.50 -7.40 -16.79
CA ALA A 50 -26.01 -7.28 -15.42
C ALA A 50 -26.94 -6.37 -14.61
N SER A 51 -28.15 -6.85 -14.33
CA SER A 51 -29.00 -6.36 -13.22
C SER A 51 -29.07 -4.83 -13.06
N ASP A 52 -29.35 -4.06 -14.13
CA ASP A 52 -29.68 -2.60 -14.14
C ASP A 52 -28.71 -1.65 -13.39
N LEU A 53 -27.64 -2.18 -12.82
CA LEU A 53 -26.72 -1.52 -11.92
C LEU A 53 -25.33 -2.03 -12.28
N ASN A 54 -24.53 -1.14 -12.86
CA ASN A 54 -23.20 -1.46 -13.39
C ASN A 54 -22.26 -1.94 -12.27
N VAL A 55 -22.19 -3.26 -12.04
CA VAL A 55 -21.40 -3.88 -10.97
C VAL A 55 -19.91 -3.51 -11.09
N SER A 56 -19.39 -3.38 -12.30
CA SER A 56 -18.02 -2.93 -12.57
C SER A 56 -17.80 -1.51 -12.04
N LEU A 57 -18.75 -0.59 -12.26
CA LEU A 57 -18.64 0.77 -11.74
C LEU A 57 -18.62 0.82 -10.21
N TYR A 58 -19.54 0.13 -9.54
CA TYR A 58 -19.62 0.11 -8.07
C TYR A 58 -18.42 -0.59 -7.43
N SER A 59 -17.95 -1.70 -8.02
CA SER A 59 -16.75 -2.38 -7.55
C SER A 59 -15.49 -1.52 -7.73
N GLY A 60 -15.33 -0.86 -8.88
CA GLY A 60 -14.24 0.08 -9.11
C GLY A 60 -14.22 1.23 -8.10
N LEU A 61 -15.39 1.82 -7.82
CA LEU A 61 -15.50 2.89 -6.83
C LEU A 61 -15.19 2.40 -5.41
N ALA A 62 -15.69 1.22 -5.02
CA ALA A 62 -15.38 0.62 -3.73
C ALA A 62 -13.88 0.35 -3.56
N MET A 63 -13.21 -0.10 -4.62
CA MET A 63 -11.76 -0.29 -4.64
C MET A 63 -11.00 1.04 -4.44
N ILE A 64 -11.43 2.12 -5.10
CA ILE A 64 -10.82 3.45 -4.94
C ILE A 64 -10.99 3.95 -3.50
N VAL A 65 -12.20 3.89 -2.95
CA VAL A 65 -12.47 4.32 -1.56
C VAL A 65 -11.61 3.53 -0.58
N THR A 66 -11.51 2.21 -0.76
CA THR A 66 -10.67 1.33 0.07
C THR A 66 -9.20 1.69 -0.05
N GLY A 67 -8.70 1.90 -1.28
CA GLY A 67 -7.31 2.29 -1.53
C GLY A 67 -6.93 3.63 -0.90
N ILE A 68 -7.80 4.64 -1.04
CA ILE A 68 -7.64 5.94 -0.36
C ILE A 68 -7.66 5.75 1.16
N GLY A 69 -8.57 4.93 1.69
CA GLY A 69 -8.62 4.60 3.11
C GLY A 69 -7.32 4.03 3.65
N PHE A 70 -6.69 3.10 2.93
CA PHE A 70 -5.38 2.55 3.31
C PHE A 70 -4.26 3.59 3.30
N ILE A 71 -4.24 4.47 2.29
CA ILE A 71 -3.26 5.55 2.21
C ILE A 71 -3.48 6.55 3.36
N CYS A 72 -4.72 6.96 3.62
CA CYS A 72 -5.06 7.82 4.75
C CYS A 72 -4.68 7.18 6.09
N TRP A 73 -4.91 5.88 6.27
CA TRP A 73 -4.46 5.15 7.46
C TRP A 73 -2.94 5.18 7.58
N MET A 74 -2.21 4.82 6.52
CA MET A 74 -0.75 4.87 6.50
C MET A 74 -0.22 6.26 6.90
N LEU A 75 -0.83 7.33 6.38
CA LEU A 75 -0.48 8.70 6.75
C LEU A 75 -0.81 9.02 8.22
N ALA A 76 -1.94 8.53 8.73
CA ALA A 76 -2.36 8.73 10.12
C ALA A 76 -1.52 7.91 11.12
N GLN A 77 -1.04 6.72 10.74
CA GLN A 77 -0.24 5.80 11.55
C GLN A 77 0.95 5.26 10.76
N PRO A 78 2.03 6.06 10.63
CA PRO A 78 3.22 5.65 9.89
C PRO A 78 3.84 4.37 10.48
N PRO A 79 4.38 3.46 9.65
CA PRO A 79 5.05 2.27 10.14
C PRO A 79 6.26 2.62 10.99
N ILE A 80 6.35 2.02 12.17
CA ILE A 80 7.53 2.09 13.03
C ILE A 80 8.54 1.09 12.48
N LEU A 81 9.66 1.60 11.98
CA LEU A 81 10.79 0.74 11.65
C LEU A 81 11.45 0.30 12.96
N PRO A 82 11.80 -0.98 13.14
CA PRO A 82 12.58 -1.41 14.28
C PRO A 82 13.86 -0.58 14.34
N ALA A 83 14.00 0.23 15.40
CA ALA A 83 15.31 0.73 15.78
C ALA A 83 16.11 -0.49 16.22
N GLU A 84 17.30 -0.65 15.64
CA GLU A 84 18.23 -1.71 15.95
C GLU A 84 18.43 -1.75 17.47
N ASP A 85 17.89 -2.77 18.15
CA ASP A 85 18.21 -3.06 19.54
C ASP A 85 19.70 -3.39 19.56
N THR A 86 20.52 -2.35 19.73
CA THR A 86 21.93 -2.49 20.12
C THR A 86 21.94 -2.87 21.59
N THR A 87 21.30 -3.99 21.93
CA THR A 87 21.71 -4.78 23.08
C THR A 87 23.00 -5.46 22.65
N MET A 88 24.08 -4.68 22.63
CA MET A 88 25.39 -5.25 22.90
C MET A 88 25.29 -5.83 24.31
N GLU A 89 24.84 -7.07 24.44
CA GLU A 89 25.29 -7.91 25.53
C GLU A 89 26.79 -8.04 25.35
N ARG A 90 27.52 -7.10 25.95
CA ARG A 90 28.93 -7.26 26.29
C ARG A 90 28.99 -8.56 27.09
N PRO A 91 29.60 -9.64 26.57
CA PRO A 91 29.89 -10.81 27.38
C PRO A 91 30.66 -10.30 28.59
N ASP A 92 30.04 -10.47 29.74
CA ASP A 92 30.62 -10.44 31.05
C ASP A 92 32.05 -11.00 31.02
N GLU A 93 33.01 -10.10 31.24
CA GLU A 93 34.36 -10.47 31.65
C GLU A 93 34.24 -11.22 32.98
N HIS A 94 34.12 -12.55 32.91
CA HIS A 94 34.42 -13.41 34.03
C HIS A 94 35.92 -13.64 34.08
N HIS A 95 36.49 -12.93 35.06
CA HIS A 95 37.85 -12.92 35.56
C HIS A 95 38.37 -14.28 36.02
#